data_AF-A0A1B2HK98-F1
#
_entry.id   AF-A0A1B2HK98-F1
#
_cell.length_a   1.000
_cell.length_b   1.000
_cell.length_c   1.000
_cell.angle_alpha   90.00
_cell.angle_beta   90.00
_cell.angle_gamma   90.00
#
_symmetry.space_group_name_H-M   'P 1'
#
loop_
_entity.id
_entity.type
_entity.pdbx_description
1 polymer ?
#
loop_
_entity_poly.entity_id
_entity_poly.type
_entity_poly.pdbx_seq_one_letter_code
_entity_poly.pdbx_strand_id
1 'polypeptide(L)'
;MELKQAMETATETLDVRPGFVGDVMTGARRRHTRKLLTVTAVVALLAGLVTGVVLTGSNPAPSADDPRLTAATSGDLAADTEFLTRSLDVWRDAQTVSALARNAVTDVSARPKVFWAARTPGGPAALVVQPVEAHNSEDARTMVGLVVGDAVVDSEVVQAGGQERGIYQFGPDDSTFVVLGLGRSVYWSVNPTRGPDQRWSRSWQRAETGMTGVAVLTAKRTEKPVFLRTTSEPGSKDFFALQQERIVSAKELQLGEVLTQHPGVLGWPDVMWATRLQEPDLPGTGQDRSVVTDLQKRGYLDFGSGSGALTGWEVRAWLPDGRFATVFEASEELVAAIYHADGRFDRLLPGGPVQRDLTVPVRITLPDAQGVILAERGALLGPEERRDAWLAPPGITQVTLWQHGNTTEVPL
;
A
#
# COMPACT_ATOMS: atom_id res chain seq x y z
N MET A 1 -4.97 -25.23 27.50
CA MET A 1 -5.14 -26.50 26.74
C MET A 1 -4.06 -26.49 25.67
N GLU A 2 -3.08 -27.41 25.74
CA GLU A 2 -1.89 -27.37 24.88
C GLU A 2 -2.19 -27.89 23.46
N LEU A 3 -1.57 -27.29 22.44
CA LEU A 3 -1.76 -27.59 21.01
C LEU A 3 -1.63 -29.10 20.70
N LYS A 4 -0.80 -29.81 21.45
CA LYS A 4 -0.61 -31.26 21.32
C LYS A 4 -1.88 -32.04 21.63
N GLN A 5 -2.61 -31.69 22.69
CA GLN A 5 -3.87 -32.34 23.05
C GLN A 5 -4.96 -32.04 22.01
N ALA A 6 -4.97 -30.84 21.43
CA ALA A 6 -5.91 -30.52 20.35
C ALA A 6 -5.65 -31.33 19.08
N MET A 7 -4.38 -31.57 18.73
CA MET A 7 -4.02 -32.39 17.57
C MET A 7 -4.24 -33.90 17.79
N GLU A 8 -3.96 -34.42 18.99
CA GLU A 8 -4.25 -35.81 19.34
C GLU A 8 -5.77 -36.07 19.31
N THR A 9 -6.58 -35.16 19.87
CA THR A 9 -8.05 -35.26 19.83
C THR A 9 -8.61 -35.18 18.41
N ALA A 10 -7.99 -34.37 17.53
CA ALA A 10 -8.43 -34.21 16.15
C ALA A 10 -8.06 -35.41 15.23
N THR A 11 -7.13 -36.26 15.65
CA THR A 11 -6.66 -37.41 14.84
C THR A 11 -7.16 -38.75 15.35
N GLU A 12 -7.72 -38.82 16.56
CA GLU A 12 -8.25 -40.05 17.16
C GLU A 12 -9.46 -40.62 16.40
N THR A 13 -10.19 -39.80 15.63
CA THR A 13 -11.37 -40.23 14.85
C THR A 13 -11.08 -40.46 13.36
N LEU A 14 -9.82 -40.33 12.93
CA LEU A 14 -9.43 -40.46 11.53
C LEU A 14 -9.22 -41.94 11.19
N ASP A 15 -10.32 -42.59 10.83
CA ASP A 15 -10.32 -43.99 10.41
C ASP A 15 -9.72 -44.10 9.00
N VAL A 16 -8.48 -44.58 8.93
CA VAL A 16 -7.75 -44.68 7.66
C VAL A 16 -8.37 -45.82 6.86
N ARG A 17 -9.02 -45.47 5.74
CA ARG A 17 -9.65 -46.44 4.83
C ARG A 17 -8.70 -47.63 4.56
N PRO A 18 -9.15 -48.89 4.75
CA PRO A 18 -8.36 -50.06 4.42
C PRO A 18 -7.89 -50.01 2.96
N GLY A 19 -6.58 -50.10 2.75
CA GLY A 19 -5.97 -50.02 1.42
C GLY A 19 -5.32 -48.68 1.08
N PHE A 20 -5.50 -47.61 1.86
CA PHE A 20 -4.92 -46.29 1.57
C PHE A 20 -3.40 -46.32 1.35
N VAL A 21 -2.65 -47.00 2.22
CA VAL A 21 -1.18 -47.15 2.07
C VAL A 21 -0.83 -47.98 0.83
N GLY A 22 -1.66 -48.98 0.49
CA GLY A 22 -1.50 -49.79 -0.73
C GLY A 22 -1.78 -49.00 -2.00
N ASP A 23 -2.80 -48.16 -2.01
CA ASP A 23 -3.18 -47.30 -3.14
C ASP A 23 -2.13 -46.20 -3.37
N VAL A 24 -1.59 -45.61 -2.31
CA VAL A 24 -0.49 -44.63 -2.37
C VAL A 24 0.79 -45.29 -2.93
N MET A 25 1.14 -46.50 -2.46
CA MET A 25 2.28 -47.26 -2.97
C MET A 25 2.10 -47.71 -4.42
N THR A 26 0.87 -48.07 -4.83
CA THR A 26 0.54 -48.48 -6.21
C THR A 26 0.54 -47.30 -7.17
N GLY A 27 0.09 -46.12 -6.72
CA GLY A 27 0.18 -44.86 -7.46
C GLY A 27 1.62 -44.39 -7.69
N ALA A 28 2.49 -44.53 -6.67
CA ALA A 28 3.91 -44.22 -6.78
C ALA A 28 4.64 -45.16 -7.77
N ARG A 29 4.30 -46.46 -7.77
CA ARG A 29 4.90 -47.45 -8.68
C ARG A 29 4.51 -47.24 -10.15
N ARG A 30 3.26 -46.81 -10.43
CA ARG A 30 2.79 -46.45 -11.80
C ARG A 30 3.47 -45.20 -12.37
N ARG A 31 3.81 -44.21 -11.52
CA ARG A 31 4.61 -43.04 -11.95
C ARG A 31 6.05 -43.43 -12.29
N HIS A 32 6.62 -44.38 -11.55
CA HIS A 32 8.00 -44.82 -11.78
C HIS A 32 8.15 -45.67 -13.05
N THR A 33 7.17 -46.51 -13.39
CA THR A 33 7.23 -47.33 -14.62
C THR A 33 6.93 -46.54 -15.90
N ARG A 34 6.12 -45.47 -15.84
CA ARG A 34 5.94 -44.56 -17.00
C ARG A 34 7.20 -43.76 -17.34
N LYS A 35 8.05 -43.43 -16.35
CA LYS A 35 9.35 -42.79 -16.58
C LYS A 35 10.42 -43.76 -17.12
N LEU A 36 10.24 -45.07 -16.98
CA LEU A 36 11.23 -46.06 -17.41
C LEU A 36 11.07 -46.51 -18.87
N LEU A 37 9.88 -46.38 -19.47
CA LEU A 37 9.62 -46.79 -20.86
C LEU A 37 9.94 -45.73 -21.91
N THR A 38 10.27 -44.49 -21.51
CA THR A 38 10.75 -43.44 -22.43
C THR A 38 12.28 -43.38 -22.52
N VAL A 39 13.01 -44.15 -21.70
CA VAL A 39 14.49 -44.11 -21.61
C VAL A 39 15.17 -45.34 -22.24
N THR A 40 14.43 -46.42 -22.53
CA THR A 40 14.95 -47.63 -23.20
C THR A 40 14.75 -47.61 -24.72
N ALA A 41 15.21 -46.55 -25.40
CA ALA A 41 15.34 -46.56 -26.87
C ALA A 41 16.68 -45.98 -27.38
N VAL A 42 17.59 -45.55 -26.49
CA VAL A 42 18.86 -44.89 -26.91
C VAL A 42 20.13 -45.65 -26.45
N VAL A 43 20.01 -46.75 -25.70
CA VAL A 43 21.19 -47.41 -25.08
C VAL A 43 21.82 -48.53 -25.95
N ALA A 44 21.37 -48.75 -27.18
CA ALA A 44 21.93 -49.81 -28.05
C ALA A 44 22.96 -49.34 -29.09
N LEU A 45 23.39 -48.07 -29.05
CA LEU A 45 24.36 -47.55 -30.01
C LEU A 45 25.25 -46.52 -29.31
N LEU A 46 26.21 -47.00 -28.51
CA LEU A 46 27.48 -46.34 -28.18
C LEU A 46 28.26 -47.21 -27.18
N ALA A 47 28.68 -48.38 -27.64
CA ALA A 47 29.90 -49.00 -27.12
C ALA A 47 31.07 -48.21 -27.72
N GLY A 48 31.49 -47.13 -27.05
CA GLY A 48 32.57 -46.30 -27.56
C GLY A 48 32.82 -45.04 -26.74
N LEU A 49 33.83 -45.14 -25.89
CA LEU A 49 34.62 -44.07 -25.27
C LEU A 49 34.05 -43.37 -24.02
N VAL A 50 34.88 -43.49 -22.99
CA VAL A 50 34.81 -42.89 -21.67
C VAL A 50 35.05 -41.39 -21.78
N THR A 51 33.98 -40.60 -21.76
CA THR A 51 34.01 -39.19 -21.32
C THR A 51 32.70 -38.92 -20.62
N GLY A 52 32.75 -38.84 -19.29
CA GLY A 52 31.62 -38.46 -18.46
C GLY A 52 31.26 -37.00 -18.71
N VAL A 53 30.39 -36.76 -19.69
CA VAL A 53 29.69 -35.48 -19.83
C VAL A 53 28.58 -35.51 -18.80
N VAL A 54 28.79 -34.83 -17.67
CA VAL A 54 27.68 -34.41 -16.83
C VAL A 54 26.89 -33.43 -17.68
N LEU A 55 25.77 -33.88 -18.24
CA LEU A 55 24.76 -32.99 -18.81
C LEU A 55 24.15 -32.21 -17.65
N THR A 56 24.86 -31.19 -17.18
CA THR A 56 24.24 -30.12 -16.41
C THR A 56 23.28 -29.44 -17.38
N GLY A 57 21.99 -29.76 -17.27
CA GLY A 57 20.95 -29.06 -18.01
C GLY A 57 20.99 -27.59 -17.61
N SER A 58 21.76 -26.79 -18.33
CA SER A 58 21.71 -25.35 -18.26
C SER A 58 20.40 -24.93 -18.89
N ASN A 59 19.39 -24.66 -18.06
CA ASN A 59 18.22 -23.95 -18.55
C ASN A 59 18.69 -22.65 -19.20
N PRO A 60 18.16 -22.28 -20.37
CA PRO A 60 18.48 -21.00 -20.98
C PRO A 60 18.13 -19.88 -20.00
N ALA A 61 19.01 -18.89 -19.89
CA ALA A 61 18.74 -17.74 -19.03
C ALA A 61 17.45 -17.04 -19.45
N PRO A 62 16.66 -16.49 -18.50
CA PRO A 62 15.43 -15.78 -18.82
C PRO A 62 15.71 -14.59 -19.77
N SER A 63 14.77 -14.35 -20.69
CA SER A 63 14.85 -13.25 -21.65
C SER A 63 13.52 -12.49 -21.65
N ALA A 64 13.56 -11.23 -21.24
CA ALA A 64 12.41 -10.33 -21.26
C ALA A 64 12.54 -9.30 -22.39
N ASP A 65 11.43 -8.90 -22.99
CA ASP A 65 11.38 -7.86 -24.03
C ASP A 65 11.27 -6.47 -23.39
N ASP A 66 12.36 -6.00 -22.77
CA ASP A 66 12.46 -4.66 -22.21
C ASP A 66 13.57 -3.87 -22.91
N PRO A 67 13.26 -2.73 -23.56
CA PRO A 67 14.24 -1.95 -24.30
C PRO A 67 15.39 -1.43 -23.42
N ARG A 68 15.20 -1.32 -22.10
CA ARG A 68 16.26 -0.91 -21.16
C ARG A 68 17.37 -1.95 -21.05
N LEU A 69 17.08 -3.23 -21.33
CA LEU A 69 18.08 -4.30 -21.35
C LEU A 69 19.10 -4.09 -22.47
N THR A 70 18.75 -3.38 -23.55
CA THR A 70 19.64 -3.15 -24.70
C THR A 70 20.06 -1.68 -24.86
N ALA A 71 19.30 -0.72 -24.31
CA ALA A 71 19.62 0.72 -24.33
C ALA A 71 20.98 1.07 -23.70
N ALA A 72 21.69 2.06 -24.23
CA ALA A 72 22.91 2.56 -23.59
C ALA A 72 22.60 3.11 -22.19
N THR A 73 23.55 2.97 -21.25
CA THR A 73 23.44 3.60 -19.93
C THR A 73 23.38 5.12 -20.10
N SER A 74 22.46 5.75 -19.37
CA SER A 74 22.23 7.19 -19.42
C SER A 74 22.51 7.86 -18.06
N GLY A 75 22.53 9.20 -18.03
CA GLY A 75 22.86 9.99 -16.83
C GLY A 75 24.35 10.43 -16.77
N ASP A 76 24.69 11.28 -15.80
CA ASP A 76 26.04 11.87 -15.70
C ASP A 76 27.11 10.89 -15.21
N LEU A 77 26.71 9.74 -14.63
CA LEU A 77 27.61 8.64 -14.27
C LEU A 77 27.60 7.50 -15.31
N ALA A 78 27.01 7.69 -16.49
CA ALA A 78 26.92 6.66 -17.52
C ALA A 78 28.29 6.17 -18.04
N ALA A 79 29.33 6.99 -17.93
CA ALA A 79 30.69 6.65 -18.35
C ALA A 79 31.60 6.19 -17.18
N ASP A 80 31.09 6.21 -15.94
CA ASP A 80 31.86 5.84 -14.75
C ASP A 80 31.85 4.31 -14.57
N THR A 81 32.75 3.63 -15.28
CA THR A 81 32.79 2.15 -15.32
C THR A 81 33.00 1.52 -13.96
N GLU A 82 33.75 2.15 -13.06
CA GLU A 82 33.95 1.66 -11.69
C GLU A 82 32.65 1.69 -10.91
N PHE A 83 31.92 2.81 -10.97
CA PHE A 83 30.62 2.94 -10.31
C PHE A 83 29.59 1.94 -10.87
N LEU A 84 29.54 1.77 -12.20
CA LEU A 84 28.62 0.84 -12.85
C LEU A 84 28.93 -0.62 -12.46
N THR A 85 30.20 -1.02 -12.45
CA THR A 85 30.60 -2.37 -12.01
C THR A 85 30.23 -2.60 -10.56
N ARG A 86 30.55 -1.66 -9.66
CA ARG A 86 30.20 -1.76 -8.24
C ARG A 86 28.69 -1.88 -8.03
N SER A 87 27.89 -1.10 -8.76
CA SER A 87 26.42 -1.15 -8.68
C SER A 87 25.87 -2.53 -9.08
N LEU A 88 26.46 -3.16 -10.11
CA LEU A 88 26.10 -4.51 -10.53
C LEU A 88 26.58 -5.59 -9.54
N ASP A 89 27.69 -5.38 -8.84
CA ASP A 89 28.16 -6.27 -7.77
C ASP A 89 27.16 -6.24 -6.60
N VAL A 90 26.85 -5.05 -6.10
CA VAL A 90 25.85 -4.81 -5.03
C VAL A 90 24.50 -5.42 -5.38
N TRP A 91 24.04 -5.24 -6.62
CA TRP A 91 22.78 -5.82 -7.09
C TRP A 91 22.78 -7.35 -7.03
N ARG A 92 23.85 -7.99 -7.53
CA ARG A 92 23.99 -9.46 -7.52
C ARG A 92 24.08 -10.02 -6.10
N ASP A 93 24.81 -9.35 -5.23
CA ASP A 93 24.96 -9.78 -3.84
C ASP A 93 23.61 -9.70 -3.09
N ALA A 94 22.84 -8.63 -3.29
CA ALA A 94 21.54 -8.45 -2.64
C ALA A 94 20.49 -9.53 -3.03
N GLN A 95 20.63 -10.11 -4.22
CA GLN A 95 19.73 -11.18 -4.69
C GLN A 95 19.89 -12.47 -3.90
N THR A 96 21.09 -12.73 -3.36
CA THR A 96 21.34 -13.93 -2.56
C THR A 96 20.71 -13.86 -1.17
N VAL A 97 20.32 -12.67 -0.69
CA VAL A 97 19.93 -12.44 0.71
C VAL A 97 18.44 -12.12 0.91
N SER A 98 17.77 -11.40 -0.01
CA SER A 98 16.43 -10.85 0.32
C SER A 98 15.43 -10.66 -0.84
N ALA A 99 15.87 -10.59 -2.10
CA ALA A 99 14.97 -10.25 -3.20
C ALA A 99 14.08 -11.43 -3.65
N LEU A 100 14.60 -12.66 -3.60
CA LEU A 100 13.89 -13.86 -4.05
C LEU A 100 12.65 -14.17 -3.20
N ALA A 101 12.71 -13.91 -1.88
CA ALA A 101 11.62 -14.20 -0.96
C ALA A 101 10.41 -13.26 -1.10
N ARG A 102 10.64 -11.98 -1.43
CA ARG A 102 9.56 -10.97 -1.48
C ARG A 102 8.78 -10.96 -2.79
N ASN A 103 9.46 -11.20 -3.91
CA ASN A 103 8.89 -11.01 -5.24
C ASN A 103 8.52 -12.33 -5.95
N ALA A 104 8.54 -13.44 -5.21
CA ALA A 104 8.33 -14.78 -5.75
C ALA A 104 9.21 -15.06 -6.99
N VAL A 105 10.43 -14.54 -7.02
CA VAL A 105 11.37 -14.75 -8.13
C VAL A 105 12.06 -16.09 -7.94
N THR A 106 12.07 -16.92 -8.99
CA THR A 106 12.63 -18.29 -8.99
C THR A 106 13.97 -18.39 -9.70
N ASP A 107 14.23 -17.52 -10.67
CA ASP A 107 15.52 -17.46 -11.37
C ASP A 107 15.97 -16.00 -11.62
N VAL A 108 17.23 -15.73 -11.30
CA VAL A 108 17.95 -14.46 -11.51
C VAL A 108 19.26 -14.69 -12.27
N SER A 109 19.37 -15.78 -13.03
CA SER A 109 20.59 -16.17 -13.74
C SER A 109 20.96 -15.24 -14.91
N ALA A 110 19.99 -14.52 -15.47
CA ALA A 110 20.23 -13.60 -16.57
C ALA A 110 21.09 -12.40 -16.15
N ARG A 111 21.84 -11.83 -17.09
CA ARG A 111 22.79 -10.74 -16.81
C ARG A 111 22.06 -9.43 -16.49
N PRO A 112 22.29 -8.81 -15.30
CA PRO A 112 21.76 -7.48 -15.00
C PRO A 112 22.49 -6.38 -15.78
N LYS A 113 21.85 -5.23 -15.92
CA LYS A 113 22.39 -4.06 -16.61
C LYS A 113 21.98 -2.75 -15.93
N VAL A 114 22.91 -1.80 -15.88
CA VAL A 114 22.59 -0.42 -15.49
C VAL A 114 22.08 0.34 -16.73
N PHE A 115 20.86 0.85 -16.71
CA PHE A 115 20.32 1.66 -17.82
C PHE A 115 20.34 3.17 -17.51
N TRP A 116 20.47 3.53 -16.24
CA TRP A 116 20.62 4.92 -15.80
C TRP A 116 21.51 4.99 -14.57
N ALA A 117 22.40 5.98 -14.52
CA ALA A 117 23.31 6.23 -13.40
C ALA A 117 23.59 7.73 -13.28
N ALA A 118 23.37 8.29 -12.08
CA ALA A 118 23.58 9.71 -11.86
C ALA A 118 24.00 10.08 -10.44
N ARG A 119 24.54 11.30 -10.28
CA ARG A 119 24.69 11.92 -8.96
C ARG A 119 23.35 12.49 -8.52
N THR A 120 22.93 12.14 -7.31
CA THR A 120 21.68 12.66 -6.71
C THR A 120 21.98 13.35 -5.38
N PRO A 121 21.05 14.16 -4.84
CA PRO A 121 21.19 14.74 -3.50
C PRO A 121 21.38 13.69 -2.39
N GLY A 122 20.82 12.49 -2.58
CA GLY A 122 21.00 11.34 -1.68
C GLY A 122 22.26 10.51 -1.93
N GLY A 123 23.12 10.90 -2.88
CA GLY A 123 24.34 10.19 -3.27
C GLY A 123 24.32 9.63 -4.70
N PRO A 124 25.43 9.02 -5.18
CA PRO A 124 25.46 8.32 -6.45
C PRO A 124 24.43 7.18 -6.48
N ALA A 125 23.64 7.13 -7.55
CA ALA A 125 22.57 6.15 -7.70
C ALA A 125 22.57 5.54 -9.11
N ALA A 126 22.13 4.29 -9.21
CA ALA A 126 22.00 3.55 -10.46
C ALA A 126 20.68 2.77 -10.49
N LEU A 127 20.01 2.79 -11.64
CA LEU A 127 18.87 1.92 -11.90
C LEU A 127 19.34 0.70 -12.69
N VAL A 128 19.11 -0.46 -12.09
CA VAL A 128 19.46 -1.77 -12.64
C VAL A 128 18.20 -2.43 -13.18
N VAL A 129 18.33 -3.07 -14.33
CA VAL A 129 17.30 -3.88 -14.96
C VAL A 129 17.84 -5.29 -15.22
N GLN A 130 17.01 -6.31 -15.02
CA GLN A 130 17.39 -7.70 -15.22
C GLN A 130 16.19 -8.57 -15.61
N PRO A 131 16.34 -9.51 -16.55
CA PRO A 131 15.34 -10.54 -16.79
C PRO A 131 15.30 -11.54 -15.63
N VAL A 132 14.12 -11.94 -15.19
CA VAL A 132 13.93 -12.89 -14.09
C VAL A 132 12.78 -13.86 -14.39
N GLU A 133 12.81 -15.06 -13.81
CA GLU A 133 11.63 -15.94 -13.77
C GLU A 133 10.88 -15.75 -12.45
N ALA A 134 9.55 -15.73 -12.48
CA ALA A 134 8.71 -15.60 -11.29
C ALA A 134 7.83 -16.84 -11.10
N HIS A 135 7.54 -17.20 -9.85
CA HIS A 135 6.93 -18.44 -9.39
C HIS A 135 5.53 -18.75 -9.97
N ASN A 136 4.90 -17.79 -10.66
CA ASN A 136 3.58 -17.93 -11.28
C ASN A 136 3.52 -17.32 -12.69
N SER A 137 4.66 -17.25 -13.38
CA SER A 137 4.75 -16.71 -14.74
C SER A 137 5.47 -17.70 -15.63
N GLU A 138 4.84 -18.09 -16.74
CA GLU A 138 5.48 -18.91 -17.78
C GLU A 138 6.50 -18.07 -18.58
N ASP A 139 6.28 -16.76 -18.65
CA ASP A 139 7.18 -15.80 -19.31
C ASP A 139 8.17 -15.18 -18.32
N ALA A 140 9.40 -14.96 -18.79
CA ALA A 140 10.36 -14.13 -18.10
C ALA A 140 9.81 -12.71 -17.91
N ARG A 141 10.05 -12.15 -16.73
CA ARG A 141 9.68 -10.79 -16.34
C ARG A 141 10.91 -9.90 -16.28
N THR A 142 10.66 -8.60 -16.25
CA THR A 142 11.72 -7.63 -15.95
C THR A 142 11.69 -7.32 -14.47
N MET A 143 12.84 -7.41 -13.80
CA MET A 143 13.07 -6.83 -12.49
C MET A 143 13.83 -5.51 -12.66
N VAL A 144 13.36 -4.47 -11.97
CA VAL A 144 14.00 -3.16 -11.94
C VAL A 144 14.27 -2.78 -10.49
N GLY A 145 15.37 -2.11 -10.22
CA GLY A 145 15.60 -1.56 -8.89
C GLY A 145 16.67 -0.49 -8.82
N LEU A 146 16.68 0.20 -7.69
CA LEU A 146 17.57 1.31 -7.41
C LEU A 146 18.71 0.86 -6.48
N VAL A 147 19.93 1.04 -6.96
CA VAL A 147 21.17 0.90 -6.17
C VAL A 147 21.66 2.28 -5.76
N VAL A 148 21.95 2.47 -4.47
CA VAL A 148 22.51 3.70 -3.92
C VAL A 148 23.68 3.33 -3.01
N GLY A 149 24.87 3.80 -3.33
CA GLY A 149 26.10 3.37 -2.65
C GLY A 149 26.25 1.85 -2.71
N ASP A 150 26.32 1.21 -1.54
CA ASP A 150 26.55 -0.24 -1.40
C ASP A 150 25.26 -1.03 -1.07
N ALA A 151 24.08 -0.46 -1.36
CA ALA A 151 22.80 -1.11 -1.07
C ALA A 151 21.81 -1.01 -2.23
N VAL A 152 21.00 -2.07 -2.40
CA VAL A 152 19.75 -2.01 -3.16
C VAL A 152 18.67 -1.43 -2.25
N VAL A 153 18.21 -0.22 -2.56
CA VAL A 153 17.22 0.49 -1.74
C VAL A 153 15.82 -0.09 -1.93
N ASP A 154 15.44 -0.32 -3.19
CA ASP A 154 14.11 -0.78 -3.57
C ASP A 154 14.21 -1.48 -4.94
N SER A 155 13.31 -2.43 -5.17
CA SER A 155 13.23 -3.21 -6.40
C SER A 155 11.82 -3.74 -6.61
N GLU A 156 11.39 -3.83 -7.86
CA GLU A 156 10.10 -4.38 -8.25
C GLU A 156 10.22 -5.29 -9.47
N VAL A 157 9.30 -6.24 -9.57
CA VAL A 157 9.10 -7.04 -10.78
C VAL A 157 7.96 -6.41 -11.57
N VAL A 158 8.24 -6.05 -12.81
CA VAL A 158 7.25 -5.50 -13.75
C VAL A 158 6.17 -6.55 -13.98
N GLN A 159 4.92 -6.19 -13.68
CA GLN A 159 3.80 -7.12 -13.77
C GLN A 159 3.39 -7.37 -15.23
N ALA A 160 2.54 -8.38 -15.43
CA ALA A 160 1.92 -8.63 -16.73
C ALA A 160 1.22 -7.37 -17.26
N GLY A 161 1.40 -7.07 -18.55
CA GLY A 161 0.90 -5.82 -19.15
C GLY A 161 1.81 -4.60 -18.96
N GLY A 162 3.01 -4.79 -18.39
CA GLY A 162 4.02 -3.73 -18.28
C GLY A 162 3.77 -2.76 -17.13
N GLN A 163 2.98 -3.15 -16.12
CA GLN A 163 2.73 -2.31 -14.96
C GLN A 163 3.97 -2.28 -14.06
N GLU A 164 4.49 -1.07 -13.84
CA GLU A 164 5.66 -0.76 -13.03
C GLU A 164 5.40 0.54 -12.29
N ARG A 165 5.67 0.57 -10.97
CA ARG A 165 5.47 1.78 -10.17
C ARG A 165 6.46 2.84 -10.61
N GLY A 166 7.72 2.47 -10.82
CA GLY A 166 8.76 3.32 -11.36
C GLY A 166 9.03 4.54 -10.50
N ILE A 167 8.94 4.41 -9.18
CA ILE A 167 9.25 5.46 -8.21
C ILE A 167 10.00 4.85 -7.03
N TYR A 168 11.17 5.41 -6.74
CA TYR A 168 12.11 4.93 -5.73
C TYR A 168 12.44 6.07 -4.78
N GLN A 169 12.45 5.83 -3.47
CA GLN A 169 12.63 6.85 -2.44
C GLN A 169 13.81 6.52 -1.52
N PHE A 170 14.70 7.48 -1.30
CA PHE A 170 15.95 7.31 -0.53
C PHE A 170 16.53 8.65 -0.05
N GLY A 171 17.74 8.57 0.53
CA GLY A 171 18.48 9.73 1.02
C GLY A 171 18.13 10.12 2.45
N PRO A 172 18.77 11.17 2.99
CA PRO A 172 18.46 11.67 4.33
C PRO A 172 16.97 12.02 4.45
N ASP A 173 16.32 11.54 5.51
CA ASP A 173 14.89 11.75 5.78
C ASP A 173 13.96 11.33 4.62
N ASP A 174 14.40 10.39 3.78
CA ASP A 174 13.65 9.90 2.61
C ASP A 174 13.25 11.01 1.62
N SER A 175 14.13 11.99 1.48
CA SER A 175 13.83 13.22 0.75
C SER A 175 14.13 13.16 -0.76
N THR A 176 14.83 12.13 -1.25
CA THR A 176 15.18 12.00 -2.67
C THR A 176 14.31 10.97 -3.35
N PHE A 177 13.76 11.34 -4.51
CA PHE A 177 12.93 10.47 -5.35
C PHE A 177 13.58 10.31 -6.72
N VAL A 178 13.66 9.07 -7.19
CA VAL A 178 13.96 8.75 -8.59
C VAL A 178 12.68 8.23 -9.23
N VAL A 179 12.22 8.88 -10.29
CA VAL A 179 10.92 8.58 -10.91
C VAL A 179 11.06 8.34 -12.40
N LEU A 180 10.36 7.32 -12.90
CA LEU A 180 10.32 6.89 -14.29
C LEU A 180 9.04 7.37 -14.97
N GLY A 181 9.22 7.97 -16.15
CA GLY A 181 8.12 8.44 -17.00
C GLY A 181 7.32 7.30 -17.63
N LEU A 182 7.99 6.19 -18.00
CA LEU A 182 7.40 5.01 -18.65
C LEU A 182 6.48 5.38 -19.83
N GLY A 183 6.95 6.28 -20.70
CA GLY A 183 6.20 6.77 -21.86
C GLY A 183 5.11 7.80 -21.56
N ARG A 184 4.94 8.20 -20.30
CA ARG A 184 3.99 9.23 -19.85
C ARG A 184 4.72 10.36 -19.13
N SER A 185 4.02 11.47 -18.91
CA SER A 185 4.57 12.57 -18.11
C SER A 185 4.35 12.27 -16.62
N VAL A 186 5.34 12.61 -15.81
CA VAL A 186 5.23 12.57 -14.35
C VAL A 186 5.03 14.00 -13.87
N TYR A 187 4.04 14.20 -13.02
CA TYR A 187 3.80 15.43 -12.28
C TYR A 187 3.95 15.15 -10.80
N TRP A 188 4.42 16.13 -10.06
CA TRP A 188 4.55 16.04 -8.61
C TRP A 188 4.08 17.32 -7.95
N SER A 189 3.67 17.20 -6.69
CA SER A 189 3.20 18.32 -5.90
C SER A 189 3.58 18.14 -4.43
N VAL A 190 3.87 19.25 -3.78
CA VAL A 190 4.17 19.35 -2.36
C VAL A 190 3.31 20.45 -1.72
N ASN A 191 3.22 20.44 -0.40
CA ASN A 191 2.57 21.47 0.41
C ASN A 191 1.15 21.78 -0.08
N PRO A 192 0.23 20.79 -0.03
CA PRO A 192 -1.16 21.04 -0.43
C PRO A 192 -1.72 22.18 0.41
N THR A 193 -2.56 23.01 -0.21
CA THR A 193 -3.17 24.18 0.44
C THR A 193 -4.66 23.96 0.61
N ARG A 194 -5.22 24.36 1.75
CA ARG A 194 -6.66 24.32 1.98
C ARG A 194 -7.30 25.67 1.64
N GLY A 195 -8.24 25.68 0.71
CA GLY A 195 -8.97 26.86 0.30
C GLY A 195 -10.03 27.31 1.32
N PRO A 196 -10.66 28.48 1.10
CA PRO A 196 -11.77 28.95 1.95
C PRO A 196 -13.00 28.04 1.90
N ASP A 197 -13.12 27.23 0.84
CA ASP A 197 -14.14 26.17 0.69
C ASP A 197 -13.79 24.89 1.48
N GLN A 198 -12.74 24.93 2.30
CA GLN A 198 -12.19 23.79 3.05
C GLN A 198 -11.69 22.64 2.18
N ARG A 199 -11.54 22.87 0.86
CA ARG A 199 -11.01 21.88 -0.07
C ARG A 199 -9.51 22.04 -0.22
N TRP A 200 -8.81 20.92 -0.29
CA TRP A 200 -7.43 20.87 -0.68
C TRP A 200 -7.29 21.20 -2.16
N SER A 201 -6.21 21.90 -2.48
CA SER A 201 -5.70 22.10 -3.83
C SER A 201 -4.21 21.86 -3.85
N ARG A 202 -3.71 21.46 -5.02
CA ARG A 202 -2.30 21.22 -5.26
C ARG A 202 -1.81 22.03 -6.45
N SER A 203 -0.58 22.53 -6.33
CA SER A 203 0.17 23.06 -7.47
C SER A 203 1.04 21.93 -8.00
N TRP A 204 0.86 21.61 -9.28
CA TRP A 204 1.57 20.52 -9.95
C TRP A 204 2.78 21.05 -10.70
N GLN A 205 3.88 20.33 -10.60
CA GLN A 205 5.10 20.59 -11.35
C GLN A 205 5.40 19.36 -12.20
N ARG A 206 5.78 19.59 -13.46
CA ARG A 206 6.23 18.50 -14.33
C ARG A 206 7.63 18.06 -13.90
N ALA A 207 7.83 16.77 -13.72
CA ALA A 207 9.15 16.21 -13.51
C ALA A 207 9.92 16.19 -14.84
N GLU A 208 11.13 16.73 -14.85
CA GLU A 208 11.99 16.75 -16.04
C GLU A 208 12.68 15.39 -16.22
N THR A 209 12.07 14.50 -16.99
CA THR A 209 12.63 13.16 -17.26
C THR A 209 13.68 13.14 -18.38
N GLY A 210 13.77 14.22 -19.16
CA GLY A 210 14.62 14.34 -20.34
C GLY A 210 14.43 13.18 -21.33
N MET A 211 15.48 12.90 -22.11
CA MET A 211 15.52 11.75 -23.03
C MET A 211 15.71 10.41 -22.31
N THR A 212 16.16 10.44 -21.05
CA THR A 212 16.43 9.23 -20.26
C THR A 212 15.16 8.58 -19.73
N GLY A 213 14.06 9.34 -19.68
CA GLY A 213 12.83 8.88 -19.05
C GLY A 213 12.91 8.83 -17.52
N VAL A 214 13.98 9.35 -16.91
CA VAL A 214 14.24 9.35 -15.47
C VAL A 214 14.34 10.78 -14.96
N ALA A 215 13.63 11.10 -13.88
CA ALA A 215 13.74 12.36 -13.14
C ALA A 215 14.24 12.11 -11.71
N VAL A 216 15.08 13.01 -11.20
CA VAL A 216 15.51 13.04 -9.79
C VAL A 216 14.89 14.26 -9.12
N LEU A 217 14.17 14.05 -8.04
CA LEU A 217 13.42 15.08 -7.34
C LEU A 217 13.77 15.07 -5.85
N THR A 218 13.63 16.23 -5.20
CA THR A 218 13.81 16.35 -3.74
C THR A 218 12.55 16.91 -3.12
N ALA A 219 12.01 16.22 -2.12
CA ALA A 219 10.87 16.66 -1.33
C ALA A 219 10.92 16.01 0.05
N LYS A 220 10.71 16.78 1.11
CA LYS A 220 10.68 16.22 2.47
C LYS A 220 9.36 15.51 2.70
N ARG A 221 9.36 14.47 3.54
CA ARG A 221 8.11 13.78 3.93
C ARG A 221 7.08 14.74 4.54
N THR A 222 7.51 15.74 5.31
CA THR A 222 6.65 16.77 5.91
C THR A 222 5.94 17.65 4.87
N GLU A 223 6.46 17.72 3.65
CA GLU A 223 5.88 18.47 2.54
C GLU A 223 4.78 17.67 1.81
N LYS A 224 4.48 16.44 2.26
CA LYS A 224 3.44 15.57 1.71
C LYS A 224 3.52 15.43 0.17
N PRO A 225 4.67 14.96 -0.35
CA PRO A 225 4.87 14.83 -1.79
C PRO A 225 3.88 13.82 -2.38
N VAL A 226 3.33 14.14 -3.54
CA VAL A 226 2.46 13.26 -4.31
C VAL A 226 2.92 13.25 -5.75
N PHE A 227 2.97 12.06 -6.35
CA PHE A 227 3.40 11.85 -7.72
C PHE A 227 2.27 11.24 -8.55
N LEU A 228 2.04 11.82 -9.72
CA LEU A 228 1.06 11.36 -10.69
C LEU A 228 1.76 11.07 -12.01
N ARG A 229 1.45 9.92 -12.61
CA ARG A 229 1.79 9.59 -13.99
C ARG A 229 0.54 9.79 -14.85
N THR A 230 0.64 10.71 -15.82
CA THR A 230 -0.51 11.09 -16.66
C THR A 230 -0.10 11.61 -18.04
N THR A 231 -1.06 11.68 -18.96
CA THR A 231 -0.90 12.15 -20.34
C THR A 231 -1.09 13.66 -20.48
N SER A 232 -1.78 14.30 -19.53
CA SER A 232 -2.05 15.75 -19.51
C SER A 232 -1.71 16.33 -18.14
N GLU A 233 -1.47 17.64 -18.07
CA GLU A 233 -1.26 18.31 -16.78
C GLU A 233 -2.48 18.13 -15.85
N PRO A 234 -2.28 17.67 -14.59
CA PRO A 234 -3.38 17.52 -13.65
C PRO A 234 -4.00 18.87 -13.26
N GLY A 235 -5.33 18.92 -13.15
CA GLY A 235 -6.02 20.07 -12.59
C GLY A 235 -5.70 20.24 -11.09
N SER A 236 -5.71 21.49 -10.59
CA SER A 236 -5.42 21.79 -9.18
C SER A 236 -6.42 21.18 -8.18
N LYS A 237 -7.62 20.82 -8.66
CA LYS A 237 -8.69 20.13 -7.92
C LYS A 237 -9.07 18.77 -8.52
N ASP A 238 -8.30 18.28 -9.49
CA ASP A 238 -8.63 17.05 -10.22
C ASP A 238 -7.95 15.86 -9.55
N PHE A 239 -8.58 15.38 -8.47
CA PHE A 239 -8.02 14.35 -7.61
C PHE A 239 -8.19 12.92 -8.14
N PHE A 240 -9.16 12.69 -9.04
CA PHE A 240 -9.58 11.34 -9.45
C PHE A 240 -9.98 11.23 -10.93
N ALA A 241 -9.52 12.14 -11.81
CA ALA A 241 -9.73 11.92 -13.24
C ALA A 241 -9.21 10.54 -13.66
N LEU A 242 -10.03 9.83 -14.43
CA LEU A 242 -9.84 8.43 -14.85
C LEU A 242 -8.52 8.14 -15.59
N GLN A 243 -7.75 9.17 -15.92
CA GLN A 243 -6.48 9.07 -16.63
C GLN A 243 -5.25 9.39 -15.76
N GLN A 244 -5.43 9.56 -14.45
CA GLN A 244 -4.33 9.82 -13.52
C GLN A 244 -3.96 8.55 -12.76
N GLU A 245 -2.71 8.13 -12.86
CA GLU A 245 -2.17 7.04 -12.07
C GLU A 245 -1.34 7.66 -10.94
N ARG A 246 -1.78 7.52 -9.69
CA ARG A 246 -0.92 7.85 -8.55
C ARG A 246 0.16 6.78 -8.43
N ILE A 247 1.41 7.22 -8.47
CA ILE A 247 2.56 6.35 -8.26
C ILE A 247 3.10 6.56 -6.85
N VAL A 248 3.36 5.48 -6.13
CA VAL A 248 3.78 5.46 -4.73
C VAL A 248 5.01 4.57 -4.58
N SER A 249 5.97 4.99 -3.75
CA SER A 249 7.20 4.22 -3.52
C SER A 249 6.91 2.95 -2.71
N ALA A 250 7.81 1.95 -2.75
CA ALA A 250 7.66 0.80 -1.86
C ALA A 250 7.73 1.21 -0.40
N LYS A 251 8.52 2.22 -0.05
CA LYS A 251 8.61 2.70 1.33
C LYS A 251 7.30 3.30 1.81
N GLU A 252 6.62 4.06 0.95
CA GLU A 252 5.29 4.59 1.23
C GLU A 252 4.25 3.47 1.39
N LEU A 253 4.32 2.43 0.55
CA LEU A 253 3.46 1.25 0.68
C LEU A 253 3.77 0.44 1.95
N GLN A 254 5.05 0.21 2.28
CA GLN A 254 5.49 -0.56 3.44
C GLN A 254 5.15 0.12 4.76
N LEU A 255 5.13 1.46 4.79
CA LEU A 255 4.53 2.22 5.88
C LEU A 255 3.04 1.85 6.10
N GLY A 256 2.37 1.30 5.09
CA GLY A 256 1.03 0.71 5.17
C GLY A 256 0.96 -0.83 5.15
N GLU A 257 2.02 -1.58 4.80
CA GLU A 257 2.00 -3.06 4.71
C GLU A 257 2.10 -3.75 6.07
N VAL A 258 2.62 -3.09 7.11
CA VAL A 258 2.09 -3.39 8.43
C VAL A 258 0.74 -2.70 8.45
N LEU A 259 -0.33 -3.45 8.18
CA LEU A 259 -1.74 -3.05 8.35
C LEU A 259 -2.07 -2.65 9.81
N THR A 260 -1.11 -2.19 10.60
CA THR A 260 -1.37 -1.24 11.68
C THR A 260 -2.08 -0.06 11.04
N GLN A 261 -3.41 -0.10 11.07
CA GLN A 261 -4.26 1.07 11.01
C GLN A 261 -3.53 2.15 11.79
N HIS A 262 -3.18 3.26 11.13
CA HIS A 262 -2.61 4.39 11.86
C HIS A 262 -3.69 4.76 12.85
N PRO A 263 -3.51 4.55 14.16
CA PRO A 263 -4.66 4.47 15.04
C PRO A 263 -5.21 5.89 15.33
N GLY A 264 -4.74 6.89 14.58
CA GLY A 264 -4.91 8.30 14.83
C GLY A 264 -4.13 8.76 16.05
N VAL A 265 -4.21 10.05 16.32
CA VAL A 265 -3.84 10.63 17.60
C VAL A 265 -4.64 9.97 18.73
N LEU A 266 -5.91 9.60 18.50
CA LEU A 266 -6.74 8.96 19.54
C LEU A 266 -6.38 7.50 19.81
N GLY A 267 -5.84 6.79 18.84
CA GLY A 267 -5.44 5.39 19.02
C GLY A 267 -6.59 4.37 18.92
N TRP A 268 -7.78 4.77 18.47
CA TRP A 268 -8.98 3.93 18.55
C TRP A 268 -9.13 3.02 17.31
N PRO A 269 -9.57 1.76 17.46
CA PRO A 269 -9.68 0.80 16.35
C PRO A 269 -11.13 0.52 15.90
N ASP A 270 -12.14 1.08 16.56
CA ASP A 270 -13.53 0.63 16.43
C ASP A 270 -14.48 1.72 15.92
N VAL A 271 -15.56 1.30 15.25
CA VAL A 271 -16.70 2.17 14.90
C VAL A 271 -17.66 2.28 16.08
N MET A 272 -17.98 3.50 16.47
CA MET A 272 -18.88 3.84 17.58
C MET A 272 -20.18 4.47 17.07
N TRP A 273 -21.27 4.30 17.81
CA TRP A 273 -22.57 4.87 17.46
C TRP A 273 -23.07 5.85 18.52
N ALA A 274 -23.18 7.12 18.14
CA ALA A 274 -23.70 8.19 18.99
C ALA A 274 -25.24 8.18 19.10
N THR A 275 -25.96 7.42 18.26
CA THR A 275 -27.44 7.31 18.20
C THR A 275 -27.92 5.88 18.45
N ARG A 276 -29.10 5.68 19.05
CA ARG A 276 -29.59 4.32 19.40
C ARG A 276 -29.93 3.51 18.15
N LEU A 277 -30.36 4.21 17.11
CA LEU A 277 -30.58 3.63 15.79
C LEU A 277 -29.23 3.20 15.22
N GLN A 278 -29.02 1.88 15.19
CA GLN A 278 -27.88 1.19 14.60
C GLN A 278 -28.39 0.39 13.39
N GLU A 279 -28.90 1.05 12.36
CA GLU A 279 -29.28 0.47 11.05
C GLU A 279 -29.85 1.59 10.13
N PRO A 280 -29.88 1.45 8.78
CA PRO A 280 -29.48 0.31 7.94
C PRO A 280 -28.08 0.46 7.30
N ASP A 281 -27.68 -0.57 6.55
CA ASP A 281 -26.38 -0.76 5.89
C ASP A 281 -25.81 0.42 5.08
N LEU A 282 -26.56 1.45 4.69
CA LEU A 282 -26.08 2.35 3.64
C LEU A 282 -26.57 3.82 3.75
N PRO A 283 -25.77 4.72 4.32
CA PRO A 283 -25.41 5.97 3.65
C PRO A 283 -24.38 5.66 2.56
N GLY A 284 -24.83 5.59 1.31
CA GLY A 284 -23.98 5.28 0.14
C GLY A 284 -24.29 3.96 -0.55
N THR A 285 -25.57 3.58 -0.67
CA THR A 285 -26.09 2.31 -1.25
C THR A 285 -25.58 2.00 -2.67
N GLY A 286 -24.36 1.50 -2.71
CA GLY A 286 -23.65 0.82 -3.78
C GLY A 286 -22.30 0.45 -3.18
N GLN A 287 -22.10 -0.85 -2.92
CA GLN A 287 -20.95 -1.48 -2.26
C GLN A 287 -19.68 -0.57 -2.14
N ASP A 288 -19.25 -0.31 -0.91
CA ASP A 288 -17.93 0.24 -0.55
C ASP A 288 -17.59 1.69 -0.94
N ARG A 289 -18.53 2.64 -0.85
CA ARG A 289 -18.12 4.06 -0.75
C ARG A 289 -17.62 4.38 0.66
N SER A 290 -16.35 4.13 0.90
CA SER A 290 -15.62 4.74 2.01
C SER A 290 -15.86 6.26 2.01
N VAL A 291 -16.38 6.82 3.12
CA VAL A 291 -16.59 8.27 3.31
C VAL A 291 -15.35 9.04 2.89
N VAL A 292 -14.18 8.49 3.20
CA VAL A 292 -12.87 9.03 2.82
C VAL A 292 -12.74 9.14 1.32
N THR A 293 -12.99 8.07 0.58
CA THR A 293 -12.88 8.07 -0.89
C THR A 293 -13.83 9.11 -1.49
N ASP A 294 -15.05 9.26 -0.96
CA ASP A 294 -15.99 10.30 -1.41
C ASP A 294 -15.47 11.71 -1.09
N LEU A 295 -14.95 11.94 0.11
CA LEU A 295 -14.37 13.22 0.51
C LEU A 295 -13.09 13.56 -0.26
N GLN A 296 -12.21 12.60 -0.52
CA GLN A 296 -11.06 12.78 -1.39
C GLN A 296 -11.51 13.16 -2.81
N LYS A 297 -12.52 12.49 -3.38
CA LYS A 297 -13.10 12.83 -4.69
C LYS A 297 -13.63 14.25 -4.75
N ARG A 298 -14.14 14.76 -3.62
CA ARG A 298 -14.63 16.13 -3.48
C ARG A 298 -13.54 17.15 -3.15
N GLY A 299 -12.32 16.69 -2.89
CA GLY A 299 -11.16 17.49 -2.49
C GLY A 299 -11.18 17.90 -1.01
N TYR A 300 -12.03 17.34 -0.15
CA TYR A 300 -12.03 17.64 1.29
C TYR A 300 -10.92 16.92 2.06
N LEU A 301 -10.36 15.85 1.48
CA LEU A 301 -9.19 15.13 1.96
C LEU A 301 -8.12 15.12 0.87
N ASP A 302 -6.85 15.14 1.28
CA ASP A 302 -5.70 15.19 0.37
C ASP A 302 -5.31 13.79 -0.16
N PHE A 303 -4.60 13.74 -1.31
CA PHE A 303 -4.04 12.53 -1.93
C PHE A 303 -3.16 11.72 -0.99
N GLY A 304 -2.34 12.40 -0.19
CA GLY A 304 -1.41 11.77 0.74
C GLY A 304 -2.12 11.06 1.90
N SER A 305 -3.39 11.39 2.15
CA SER A 305 -4.23 10.76 3.17
C SER A 305 -4.78 9.41 2.67
N GLY A 306 -3.92 8.54 2.11
CA GLY A 306 -4.31 7.21 1.59
C GLY A 306 -4.96 6.31 2.66
N SER A 307 -5.26 5.05 2.31
CA SER A 307 -5.92 4.09 3.23
C SER A 307 -5.23 3.97 4.60
N GLY A 308 -3.91 4.18 4.68
CA GLY A 308 -3.16 4.19 5.94
C GLY A 308 -3.31 5.45 6.78
N ALA A 309 -3.80 6.57 6.23
CA ALA A 309 -4.14 7.77 7.00
C ALA A 309 -5.53 7.70 7.63
N LEU A 310 -6.24 6.60 7.40
CA LEU A 310 -7.54 6.36 8.00
C LEU A 310 -7.34 5.73 9.36
N THR A 311 -7.89 6.44 10.33
CA THR A 311 -8.05 5.87 11.65
C THR A 311 -8.94 4.65 11.56
N GLY A 312 -8.63 3.62 12.35
CA GLY A 312 -9.51 2.46 12.47
C GLY A 312 -10.88 2.80 13.06
N TRP A 313 -11.03 3.99 13.64
CA TRP A 313 -12.24 4.45 14.30
C TRP A 313 -13.06 5.45 13.49
N GLU A 314 -14.37 5.40 13.72
CA GLU A 314 -15.37 6.36 13.26
C GLU A 314 -16.46 6.51 14.34
N VAL A 315 -17.09 7.68 14.45
CA VAL A 315 -18.32 7.88 15.24
C VAL A 315 -19.47 8.19 14.29
N ARG A 316 -20.49 7.36 14.32
CA ARG A 316 -21.66 7.43 13.43
C ARG A 316 -22.90 7.88 14.18
N ALA A 317 -23.73 8.68 13.52
CA ALA A 317 -24.97 9.19 14.10
C ALA A 317 -26.05 9.43 13.04
N TRP A 318 -27.27 8.96 13.29
CA TRP A 318 -28.47 9.47 12.62
C TRP A 318 -28.96 10.75 13.28
N LEU A 319 -29.01 11.84 12.53
CA LEU A 319 -29.43 13.14 13.02
C LEU A 319 -30.96 13.19 13.16
N PRO A 320 -31.50 14.05 14.05
CA PRO A 320 -32.95 14.20 14.24
C PRO A 320 -33.75 14.47 12.94
N ASP A 321 -33.14 15.11 11.95
CA ASP A 321 -33.75 15.39 10.64
C ASP A 321 -33.62 14.28 9.60
N GLY A 322 -33.07 13.12 9.99
CA GLY A 322 -32.86 11.97 9.11
C GLY A 322 -31.60 12.03 8.26
N ARG A 323 -30.73 13.04 8.40
CA ARG A 323 -29.37 12.99 7.86
C ARG A 323 -28.49 12.02 8.65
N PHE A 324 -27.38 11.63 8.05
CA PHE A 324 -26.38 10.77 8.67
C PHE A 324 -25.04 11.51 8.80
N ALA A 325 -24.41 11.41 9.96
CA ALA A 325 -23.08 11.97 10.21
C ALA A 325 -22.07 10.86 10.49
N THR A 326 -20.88 10.97 9.90
CA THR A 326 -19.70 10.18 10.25
C THR A 326 -18.57 11.11 10.65
N VAL A 327 -18.08 10.95 11.88
CA VAL A 327 -16.94 11.67 12.44
C VAL A 327 -15.74 10.75 12.48
N PHE A 328 -14.60 11.23 12.04
CA PHE A 328 -13.34 10.49 12.06
C PHE A 328 -12.18 11.49 12.10
N GLU A 329 -10.98 10.97 12.29
CA GLU A 329 -9.77 11.78 12.24
C GLU A 329 -9.13 11.69 10.85
N ALA A 330 -8.73 12.85 10.32
CA ALA A 330 -7.99 12.94 9.08
C ALA A 330 -6.95 14.06 9.16
N SER A 331 -5.69 13.73 8.88
CA SER A 331 -4.58 14.69 8.97
C SER A 331 -4.51 15.41 10.32
N GLU A 332 -4.66 14.67 11.42
CA GLU A 332 -4.64 15.19 12.80
C GLU A 332 -5.78 16.19 13.12
N GLU A 333 -6.82 16.24 12.29
CA GLU A 333 -8.03 17.00 12.53
C GLU A 333 -9.25 16.08 12.66
N LEU A 334 -10.19 16.44 13.53
CA LEU A 334 -11.53 15.87 13.51
C LEU A 334 -12.30 16.40 12.31
N VAL A 335 -13.01 15.50 11.64
CA VAL A 335 -13.83 15.84 10.48
C VAL A 335 -15.15 15.10 10.59
N ALA A 336 -16.27 15.81 10.38
CA ALA A 336 -17.57 15.18 10.16
C ALA A 336 -18.01 15.29 8.71
N ALA A 337 -18.42 14.18 8.12
CA ALA A 337 -19.13 14.16 6.85
C ALA A 337 -20.63 13.95 7.10
N ILE A 338 -21.46 14.84 6.54
CA ILE A 338 -22.91 14.74 6.61
C ILE A 338 -23.46 14.30 5.26
N TYR A 339 -24.36 13.32 5.31
CA TYR A 339 -25.06 12.73 4.18
C TYR A 339 -26.57 12.83 4.41
N HIS A 340 -27.33 12.95 3.34
CA HIS A 340 -28.76 12.70 3.36
C HIS A 340 -29.04 11.19 3.49
N ALA A 341 -30.27 10.83 3.87
CA ALA A 341 -30.69 9.43 4.01
C ALA A 341 -30.52 8.60 2.72
N ASP A 342 -30.52 9.24 1.55
CA ASP A 342 -30.28 8.61 0.25
C ASP A 342 -28.79 8.39 -0.06
N GLY A 343 -27.89 8.73 0.87
CA GLY A 343 -26.43 8.65 0.70
C GLY A 343 -25.83 9.81 -0.09
N ARG A 344 -26.61 10.82 -0.49
CA ARG A 344 -26.07 12.03 -1.13
C ARG A 344 -25.34 12.87 -0.10
N PHE A 345 -24.10 13.25 -0.41
CA PHE A 345 -23.32 14.18 0.42
C PHE A 345 -24.02 15.53 0.57
N ASP A 346 -24.12 16.02 1.80
CA ASP A 346 -24.57 17.38 2.14
C ASP A 346 -23.35 18.30 2.32
N ARG A 347 -22.55 18.08 3.37
CA ARG A 347 -21.43 18.94 3.73
C ARG A 347 -20.37 18.27 4.59
N LEU A 348 -19.20 18.92 4.66
CA LEU A 348 -18.13 18.63 5.60
C LEU A 348 -18.19 19.63 6.77
N LEU A 349 -17.96 19.17 7.99
CA LEU A 349 -17.71 20.04 9.14
C LEU A 349 -16.31 19.79 9.68
N PRO A 350 -15.47 20.82 9.80
CA PRO A 350 -14.22 20.71 10.55
C PRO A 350 -14.51 20.68 12.06
N GLY A 351 -13.94 19.70 12.76
CA GLY A 351 -13.97 19.60 14.23
C GLY A 351 -12.74 20.19 14.92
N GLY A 352 -11.72 20.60 14.16
CA GLY A 352 -10.47 21.16 14.69
C GLY A 352 -9.40 20.09 14.99
N PRO A 353 -8.24 20.48 15.54
CA PRO A 353 -7.15 19.56 15.84
C PRO A 353 -7.56 18.48 16.85
N VAL A 354 -7.13 17.24 16.62
CA VAL A 354 -7.35 16.14 17.56
C VAL A 354 -6.44 16.33 18.78
N GLN A 355 -7.03 16.29 19.98
CA GLN A 355 -6.30 16.41 21.24
C GLN A 355 -6.66 15.25 22.17
N ARG A 356 -5.72 14.34 22.40
CA ARG A 356 -5.92 13.16 23.24
C ARG A 356 -6.15 13.52 24.72
N ASP A 357 -5.56 14.62 25.19
CA ASP A 357 -5.57 14.98 26.61
C ASP A 357 -6.88 15.69 27.05
N LEU A 358 -7.83 15.88 26.14
CA LEU A 358 -9.15 16.41 26.48
C LEU A 358 -10.01 15.35 27.15
N THR A 359 -10.81 15.75 28.15
CA THR A 359 -11.77 14.87 28.83
C THR A 359 -12.76 14.21 27.86
N VAL A 360 -13.10 14.90 26.77
CA VAL A 360 -13.89 14.37 25.65
C VAL A 360 -13.19 14.79 24.36
N PRO A 361 -12.35 13.91 23.78
CA PRO A 361 -11.47 14.27 22.67
C PRO A 361 -12.20 14.42 21.33
N VAL A 362 -13.37 13.81 21.17
CA VAL A 362 -14.24 14.03 20.00
C VAL A 362 -15.41 14.90 20.40
N ARG A 363 -15.46 16.12 19.86
CA ARG A 363 -16.58 17.05 20.05
C ARG A 363 -16.85 17.80 18.75
N ILE A 364 -17.98 17.52 18.10
CA ILE A 364 -18.39 18.21 16.87
C ILE A 364 -19.81 18.75 17.02
N THR A 365 -19.92 20.08 16.98
CA THR A 365 -21.21 20.77 16.88
C THR A 365 -21.79 20.60 15.49
N LEU A 366 -23.00 20.05 15.43
CA LEU A 366 -23.72 19.83 14.18
C LEU A 366 -24.50 21.08 13.76
N PRO A 367 -24.74 21.29 12.45
CA PRO A 367 -25.52 22.40 11.95
C PRO A 367 -27.00 22.27 12.35
N ASP A 368 -27.79 23.29 12.03
CA ASP A 368 -29.26 23.23 12.05
C ASP A 368 -29.87 22.76 13.38
N ALA A 369 -29.20 23.13 14.49
CA ALA A 369 -29.55 22.72 15.85
C ALA A 369 -29.72 21.19 16.00
N GLN A 370 -28.93 20.39 15.28
CA GLN A 370 -28.98 18.93 15.39
C GLN A 370 -28.25 18.38 16.63
N GLY A 371 -27.53 19.23 17.37
CA GLY A 371 -26.85 18.87 18.62
C GLY A 371 -25.33 18.82 18.50
N VAL A 372 -24.68 18.04 19.36
CA VAL A 372 -23.22 17.87 19.42
C VAL A 372 -22.89 16.38 19.48
N ILE A 373 -22.06 15.89 18.56
CA ILE A 373 -21.49 14.54 18.63
C ILE A 373 -20.32 14.56 19.61
N LEU A 374 -20.38 13.69 20.61
CA LEU A 374 -19.36 13.50 21.63
C LEU A 374 -18.87 12.06 21.59
N ALA A 375 -17.57 11.84 21.74
CA ALA A 375 -17.05 10.50 21.98
C ALA A 375 -15.81 10.49 22.88
N GLU A 376 -15.77 9.50 23.76
CA GLU A 376 -14.65 9.14 24.62
C GLU A 376 -14.67 7.62 24.85
N ARG A 377 -13.67 6.92 24.33
CA ARG A 377 -13.64 5.46 24.34
C ARG A 377 -13.53 4.92 25.77
N GLY A 378 -14.37 3.93 26.09
CA GLY A 378 -14.45 3.29 27.40
C GLY A 378 -15.26 4.08 28.42
N ALA A 379 -15.84 5.23 28.06
CA ALA A 379 -16.71 6.00 28.93
C ALA A 379 -18.21 5.77 28.64
N LEU A 380 -19.05 6.15 29.61
CA LEU A 380 -20.49 6.34 29.41
C LEU A 380 -20.76 7.84 29.34
N LEU A 381 -21.55 8.28 28.35
CA LEU A 381 -21.81 9.69 28.08
C LEU A 381 -23.31 10.01 28.18
N GLY A 382 -23.61 11.14 28.82
CA GLY A 382 -24.96 11.72 28.86
C GLY A 382 -25.94 10.99 29.78
N PRO A 383 -27.17 11.50 29.94
CA PRO A 383 -28.18 10.95 30.85
C PRO A 383 -28.65 9.54 30.46
N GLU A 384 -28.36 9.10 29.24
CA GLU A 384 -28.64 7.74 28.77
C GLU A 384 -27.45 6.78 28.99
N GLU A 385 -26.36 7.24 29.61
CA GLU A 385 -25.16 6.45 29.91
C GLU A 385 -24.64 5.69 28.68
N ARG A 386 -24.54 6.40 27.55
CA ARG A 386 -24.20 5.74 26.29
C ARG A 386 -22.73 5.43 26.21
N ARG A 387 -22.43 4.18 25.85
CA ARG A 387 -21.05 3.73 25.70
C ARG A 387 -20.35 4.41 24.53
N ASP A 388 -19.15 4.89 24.80
CA ASP A 388 -18.15 5.40 23.85
C ASP A 388 -18.53 6.69 23.10
N ALA A 389 -19.80 6.86 22.69
CA ALA A 389 -20.27 8.03 21.96
C ALA A 389 -21.72 8.39 22.26
N TRP A 390 -22.03 9.68 22.17
CA TRP A 390 -23.38 10.22 22.35
C TRP A 390 -23.64 11.43 21.47
N LEU A 391 -24.84 11.49 20.88
CA LEU A 391 -25.37 12.69 20.24
C LEU A 391 -26.14 13.49 21.30
N ALA A 392 -25.48 14.51 21.86
CA ALA A 392 -26.12 15.43 22.79
C ALA A 392 -27.16 16.28 22.04
N PRO A 393 -28.42 16.35 22.49
CA PRO A 393 -29.45 17.16 21.84
C PRO A 393 -29.09 18.66 21.88
N PRO A 394 -29.70 19.48 21.00
CA PRO A 394 -29.48 20.93 21.02
C PRO A 394 -29.84 21.55 22.37
N GLY A 395 -29.08 22.57 22.78
CA GLY A 395 -29.31 23.32 24.01
C GLY A 395 -28.68 22.70 25.27
N ILE A 396 -28.08 21.51 25.18
CA ILE A 396 -27.27 20.95 26.26
C ILE A 396 -25.97 21.76 26.39
N THR A 397 -25.68 22.22 27.61
CA THR A 397 -24.49 23.01 27.94
C THR A 397 -23.43 22.22 28.72
N GLN A 398 -23.79 21.05 29.24
CA GLN A 398 -22.88 20.16 29.96
C GLN A 398 -23.25 18.71 29.72
N VAL A 399 -22.25 17.83 29.71
CA VAL A 399 -22.41 16.39 29.62
C VAL A 399 -21.77 15.71 30.82
N THR A 400 -22.50 14.80 31.45
CA THR A 400 -21.93 13.92 32.44
C THR A 400 -21.18 12.78 31.76
N LEU A 401 -19.95 12.54 32.18
CA LEU A 401 -19.06 11.48 31.73
C LEU A 401 -18.78 10.54 32.90
N TRP A 402 -19.01 9.24 32.70
CA TRP A 402 -18.61 8.20 33.67
C TRP A 402 -17.47 7.38 33.10
N GLN A 403 -16.33 7.37 33.80
CA GLN A 403 -15.13 6.65 33.37
C GLN A 403 -14.39 6.10 34.60
N HIS A 404 -14.04 4.81 34.58
CA HIS A 404 -13.31 4.15 35.67
C HIS A 404 -13.91 4.37 37.09
N GLY A 405 -15.24 4.44 37.18
CA GLY A 405 -15.95 4.68 38.45
C GLY A 405 -15.99 6.15 38.92
N ASN A 406 -15.38 7.07 38.16
CA ASN A 406 -15.46 8.51 38.40
C ASN A 406 -16.54 9.14 37.52
N THR A 407 -17.18 10.18 38.03
CA THR A 407 -18.15 11.02 37.32
C THR A 407 -17.58 12.42 37.13
N THR A 408 -17.58 12.93 35.90
CA THR A 408 -17.08 14.26 35.56
C THR A 408 -18.13 15.02 34.74
N GLU A 409 -18.40 16.27 35.08
CA GLU A 409 -19.23 17.16 34.25
C GLU A 409 -18.33 17.91 33.27
N VAL A 410 -18.63 17.84 31.97
CA VAL A 410 -17.85 18.45 30.90
C VAL A 410 -18.68 19.53 30.21
N PRO A 411 -18.24 20.80 30.18
CA PRO A 411 -18.97 21.87 29.51
C PRO A 411 -18.90 21.73 27.97
N LEU A 412 -20.04 22.01 27.31
CA LEU A 412 -20.25 21.98 25.85
C LEU A 412 -20.29 23.37 25.19
#